data_AF-A0AAE3GYJ5-F1
#
_entry.id   AF-A0AAE3GYJ5-F1
#
_cell.length_a   1.000
_cell.length_b   1.000
_cell.length_c   1.000
_cell.angle_alpha   90.00
_cell.angle_beta   90.00
_cell.angle_gamma   90.00
#
_symmetry.space_group_name_H-M   'P 1'
#
loop_
_entity.id
_entity.type
_entity.pdbx_description
1 polymer ?
#
loop_
_entity_poly.entity_id
_entity_poly.type
_entity_poly.pdbx_seq_one_letter_code
_entity_poly.pdbx_strand_id
1 'polypeptide(L)'
;MRNERYDFLHLPQEFHKPHKSCEFLLYQIEDFVTADTFKDLKVQTIQFDKEVELIDGEHILDYLLRNNKSDKHDEIITSNILNAVIADTCQFLQIALFASLQQRLTVTFSLLRKPFVYNLLVILRLYLTSDFLDRFNKEDSFDTTGLSQENIIELLNASESLLFTKSIKALDVYDFIFNPALSDSLVNMSNKALHPSTTRNKNNKTEIQNINFVFSTKDSIMTQWDYLYRRLPFLLLYLNEILELIMFDHLKLDSKTYTERLTERANFFTQNNAC
;
A
#
# COMPACT_ATOMS: atom_id res chain seq x y z
N MET A 1 21.66 7.81 4.04
CA MET A 1 22.05 6.40 3.78
C MET A 1 21.85 5.56 5.04
N ARG A 2 20.63 5.10 5.31
CA ARG A 2 20.35 4.15 6.40
C ARG A 2 20.36 2.74 5.80
N ASN A 3 21.38 1.96 6.21
CA ASN A 3 21.61 0.52 6.03
C ASN A 3 21.55 -0.06 4.60
N GLU A 4 22.70 -0.07 3.92
CA GLU A 4 22.98 -1.08 2.89
C GLU A 4 23.16 -2.45 3.56
N ARG A 5 22.09 -3.25 3.66
CA ARG A 5 22.18 -4.69 3.93
C ARG A 5 21.84 -5.43 2.66
N TYR A 6 22.78 -5.57 1.74
CA TYR A 6 22.59 -6.44 0.58
C TYR A 6 23.36 -7.74 0.75
N ASP A 7 22.90 -8.58 1.68
CA ASP A 7 23.05 -10.02 1.50
C ASP A 7 21.81 -10.48 0.71
N PHE A 8 21.98 -10.68 -0.61
CA PHE A 8 20.89 -11.13 -1.47
C PHE A 8 20.46 -12.58 -1.20
N LEU A 9 21.12 -13.28 -0.26
CA LEU A 9 20.79 -14.63 0.17
C LEU A 9 20.60 -15.58 -1.02
N HIS A 10 19.37 -16.04 -1.26
CA HIS A 10 19.04 -16.99 -2.32
C HIS A 10 18.50 -16.31 -3.58
N LEU A 11 18.36 -14.98 -3.60
CA LEU A 11 17.81 -14.25 -4.73
C LEU A 11 18.78 -14.28 -5.93
N PRO A 12 18.33 -14.73 -7.11
CA PRO A 12 19.13 -14.69 -8.34
C PRO A 12 19.56 -13.27 -8.72
N GLN A 13 20.73 -13.15 -9.34
CA GLN A 13 21.36 -11.87 -9.70
C GLN A 13 20.48 -10.99 -10.60
N GLU A 14 19.70 -11.61 -11.50
CA GLU A 14 18.76 -10.90 -12.38
C GLU A 14 17.68 -10.10 -11.62
N PHE A 15 17.39 -10.46 -10.38
CA PHE A 15 16.40 -9.79 -9.54
C PHE A 15 16.99 -8.83 -8.52
N HIS A 16 18.32 -8.71 -8.41
CA HIS A 16 18.97 -7.84 -7.41
C HIS A 16 18.62 -6.36 -7.62
N LYS A 17 18.65 -5.91 -8.87
CA LYS A 17 18.34 -4.53 -9.25
C LYS A 17 16.87 -4.15 -8.98
N PRO A 18 15.86 -4.92 -9.43
CA PRO A 18 14.47 -4.61 -9.08
C PRO A 18 14.19 -4.77 -7.58
N HIS A 19 14.90 -5.66 -6.87
CA HIS A 19 14.79 -5.74 -5.41
C HIS A 19 15.25 -4.45 -4.73
N LYS A 20 16.42 -3.93 -5.09
CA LYS A 20 16.93 -2.62 -4.65
C LYS A 20 15.93 -1.50 -4.91
N SER A 21 15.29 -1.50 -6.09
CA SER A 21 14.22 -0.56 -6.41
C SER A 21 13.02 -0.67 -5.47
N CYS A 22 12.59 -1.89 -5.14
CA CYS A 22 11.51 -2.11 -4.19
C CYS A 22 11.86 -1.60 -2.79
N GLU A 23 13.06 -1.92 -2.28
CA GLU A 23 13.50 -1.47 -0.95
C GLU A 23 13.60 0.05 -0.89
N PHE A 24 14.16 0.69 -1.92
CA PHE A 24 14.21 2.16 -1.97
C PHE A 24 12.82 2.80 -1.96
N LEU A 25 11.89 2.31 -2.79
CA LEU A 25 10.52 2.83 -2.81
C LEU A 25 9.82 2.60 -1.46
N LEU A 26 10.05 1.45 -0.84
CA LEU A 26 9.54 1.16 0.50
C LEU A 26 10.10 2.13 1.54
N TYR A 27 11.39 2.48 1.48
CA TYR A 27 11.97 3.49 2.36
C TYR A 27 11.29 4.85 2.20
N GLN A 28 11.00 5.27 0.97
CA GLN A 28 10.25 6.50 0.75
C GLN A 28 8.85 6.43 1.37
N ILE A 29 8.17 5.28 1.32
CA ILE A 29 6.86 5.11 1.98
C ILE A 29 7.00 5.14 3.51
N GLU A 30 8.05 4.53 4.05
CA GLU A 30 8.34 4.53 5.49
C GLU A 30 8.60 5.94 6.06
N ASP A 31 9.16 6.85 5.26
CA ASP A 31 9.36 8.23 5.70
C ASP A 31 8.06 8.89 6.15
N PHE A 32 6.92 8.61 5.50
CA PHE A 32 5.62 9.18 5.88
C PHE A 32 5.23 8.88 7.33
N VAL A 33 5.73 7.77 7.88
CA VAL A 33 5.45 7.34 9.24
C VAL A 33 6.69 7.37 10.13
N THR A 34 7.84 7.88 9.69
CA THR A 34 9.06 7.90 10.50
C THR A 34 9.80 9.23 10.49
N ALA A 35 9.74 10.01 9.42
CA ALA A 35 10.43 11.29 9.31
C ALA A 35 9.66 12.41 10.02
N ASP A 36 10.41 13.33 10.64
CA ASP A 36 9.84 14.46 11.39
C ASP A 36 9.00 15.40 10.53
N THR A 37 9.27 15.46 9.22
CA THR A 37 8.49 16.23 8.25
C THR A 37 7.01 15.83 8.22
N PHE A 38 6.69 14.57 8.57
CA PHE A 38 5.33 14.03 8.58
C PHE A 38 4.79 13.81 9.99
N LYS A 39 5.42 14.40 11.02
CA LYS A 39 5.03 14.18 12.43
C LYS A 39 3.56 14.53 12.72
N ASP A 40 2.98 15.47 11.97
CA ASP A 40 1.61 15.93 12.15
C ASP A 40 0.57 14.87 11.73
N LEU A 41 1.00 13.83 11.02
CA LEU A 41 0.21 12.62 10.79
C LEU A 41 -0.01 11.81 12.08
N LYS A 42 0.92 11.90 13.04
CA LYS A 42 0.87 11.18 14.32
C LYS A 42 0.34 12.02 15.46
N VAL A 43 0.68 13.30 15.46
CA VAL A 43 0.37 14.22 16.56
C VAL A 43 -0.37 15.43 16.00
N GLN A 44 -1.67 15.51 16.31
CA GLN A 44 -2.50 16.65 15.96
C GLN A 44 -2.68 17.56 17.17
N THR A 45 -2.56 18.88 16.97
CA THR A 45 -2.83 19.89 18.00
C THR A 45 -4.02 20.74 17.57
N ILE A 46 -5.07 20.78 18.40
CA ILE A 46 -6.23 21.64 18.18
C ILE A 46 -6.22 22.74 19.24
N GLN A 47 -6.28 23.98 18.77
CA GLN A 47 -6.46 25.16 19.63
C GLN A 47 -7.95 25.44 19.83
N PHE A 48 -8.33 25.74 21.07
CA PHE A 48 -9.69 26.11 21.45
C PHE A 48 -9.69 27.50 22.09
N ASP A 49 -10.65 28.35 21.70
CA ASP A 49 -10.79 29.71 22.24
C ASP A 49 -11.28 29.70 23.70
N LYS A 50 -11.91 28.60 24.11
CA LYS A 50 -12.42 28.35 25.46
C LYS A 50 -11.83 27.05 25.98
N GLU A 51 -11.79 26.92 27.29
CA GLU A 51 -11.39 25.70 27.95
C GLU A 51 -12.30 24.53 27.51
N VAL A 52 -11.70 23.36 27.31
CA VAL A 52 -12.41 22.17 26.81
C VAL A 52 -13.17 21.54 27.97
N GLU A 53 -14.49 21.62 27.94
CA GLU A 53 -15.38 20.98 28.91
C GLU A 53 -15.87 19.62 28.40
N LEU A 54 -15.14 18.57 28.77
CA LEU A 54 -15.51 17.19 28.51
C LEU A 54 -16.58 16.72 29.51
N ILE A 55 -17.59 16.02 29.00
CA ILE A 55 -18.53 15.27 29.85
C ILE A 55 -17.78 14.04 30.40
N ASP A 56 -18.14 13.57 31.61
CA ASP A 56 -17.50 12.38 32.20
C ASP A 56 -17.64 11.17 31.26
N GLY A 57 -16.51 10.55 30.91
CA GLY A 57 -16.43 9.45 29.95
C GLY A 57 -16.48 9.83 28.46
N GLU A 58 -16.57 11.12 28.10
CA GLU A 58 -16.58 11.59 26.70
C GLU A 58 -15.17 11.53 26.08
N HIS A 59 -15.06 10.97 24.87
CA HIS A 59 -13.82 11.02 24.11
C HIS A 59 -13.66 12.39 23.42
N ILE A 60 -12.43 12.85 23.21
CA ILE A 60 -12.16 14.15 22.56
C ILE A 60 -12.78 14.26 21.16
N LEU A 61 -12.93 13.13 20.46
CA LEU A 61 -13.58 13.07 19.15
C LEU A 61 -15.09 13.33 19.25
N ASP A 62 -15.76 12.76 20.26
CA ASP A 62 -17.18 13.01 20.53
C ASP A 62 -17.42 14.49 20.88
N TYR A 63 -16.50 15.07 21.66
CA TYR A 63 -16.51 16.49 21.98
C TYR A 63 -16.43 17.36 20.73
N LEU A 64 -15.58 17.01 19.75
CA LEU A 64 -15.47 17.76 18.49
C LEU A 64 -16.79 17.73 17.71
N LEU A 65 -17.44 16.56 17.62
CA LEU A 65 -18.73 16.43 16.95
C LEU A 65 -19.82 17.25 17.65
N ARG A 66 -19.90 17.16 18.99
CA ARG A 66 -20.87 17.91 19.80
C ARG A 66 -20.72 19.43 19.66
N ASN A 67 -19.49 19.92 19.44
CA ASN A 67 -19.19 21.35 19.31
C ASN A 67 -19.14 21.85 17.85
N ASN A 68 -19.75 21.11 16.90
CA ASN A 68 -19.79 21.46 15.48
C ASN A 68 -18.39 21.65 14.85
N LYS A 69 -17.39 20.88 15.31
CA LYS A 69 -16.04 20.85 14.75
C LYS A 69 -15.79 19.55 13.96
N SER A 70 -16.74 19.17 13.10
CA SER A 70 -16.66 17.97 12.25
C SER A 70 -15.40 17.95 11.40
N ASP A 71 -14.99 19.09 10.84
CA ASP A 71 -13.82 19.16 9.97
C ASP A 71 -12.53 18.76 10.71
N LYS A 72 -12.41 19.14 11.99
CA LYS A 72 -11.25 18.78 12.83
C LYS A 72 -11.32 17.35 13.33
N HIS A 73 -12.52 16.84 13.58
CA HIS A 73 -12.73 15.43 13.85
C HIS A 73 -12.24 14.59 12.66
N ASP A 74 -12.70 14.92 11.45
CA ASP A 74 -12.40 14.20 10.22
C ASP A 74 -10.92 14.28 9.85
N GLU A 75 -10.27 15.43 10.09
CA GLU A 75 -8.82 15.61 9.92
C GLU A 75 -8.02 14.67 10.84
N ILE A 76 -8.41 14.53 12.11
CA ILE A 76 -7.76 13.61 13.06
C ILE A 76 -7.98 12.16 12.66
N ILE A 77 -9.21 11.78 12.34
CA ILE A 77 -9.53 10.40 11.93
C ILE A 77 -8.73 10.03 10.67
N THR A 78 -8.70 10.92 9.69
CA THR A 78 -7.95 10.73 8.44
C THR A 78 -6.46 10.52 8.72
N SER A 79 -5.85 11.39 9.54
CA SER A 79 -4.43 11.24 9.93
C SER A 79 -4.16 9.91 10.63
N ASN A 80 -5.02 9.51 11.57
CA ASN A 80 -4.87 8.28 12.32
C ASN A 80 -4.98 7.04 11.42
N ILE A 81 -5.98 7.00 10.53
CA ILE A 81 -6.15 5.92 9.56
C ILE A 81 -4.93 5.84 8.63
N LEU A 82 -4.49 6.97 8.06
CA LEU A 82 -3.34 7.01 7.17
C LEU A 82 -2.07 6.54 7.87
N ASN A 83 -1.76 7.05 9.07
CA ASN A 83 -0.60 6.62 9.85
C ASN A 83 -0.62 5.11 10.11
N ALA A 84 -1.76 4.57 10.57
CA ALA A 84 -1.89 3.16 10.91
C ALA A 84 -1.80 2.24 9.67
N VAL A 85 -2.51 2.58 8.59
CA VAL A 85 -2.56 1.78 7.36
C VAL A 85 -1.22 1.82 6.62
N ILE A 86 -0.53 2.97 6.60
CA ILE A 86 0.81 3.08 6.00
C ILE A 86 1.82 2.28 6.83
N ALA A 87 1.81 2.41 8.16
CA ALA A 87 2.72 1.66 9.03
C ALA A 87 2.53 0.13 8.90
N ASP A 88 1.28 -0.33 8.85
CA ASP A 88 0.94 -1.74 8.60
C ASP A 88 1.41 -2.19 7.22
N THR A 89 1.22 -1.36 6.19
CA THR A 89 1.72 -1.61 4.83
C THR A 89 3.24 -1.79 4.81
N CYS A 90 3.99 -0.91 5.47
CA CYS A 90 5.44 -1.00 5.54
C CYS A 90 5.89 -2.31 6.20
N GLN A 91 5.31 -2.68 7.35
CA GLN A 91 5.67 -3.92 8.04
C GLN A 91 5.46 -5.17 7.16
N PHE A 92 4.31 -5.25 6.48
CA PHE A 92 4.03 -6.38 5.59
C PHE A 92 5.00 -6.41 4.39
N LEU A 93 5.30 -5.26 3.78
CA LEU A 93 6.22 -5.16 2.65
C LEU A 93 7.66 -5.51 3.05
N GLN A 94 8.16 -5.02 4.19
CA GLN A 94 9.49 -5.33 4.71
C GLN A 94 9.67 -6.85 4.88
N ILE A 95 8.72 -7.50 5.56
CA ILE A 95 8.80 -8.94 5.79
C ILE A 95 8.59 -9.72 4.49
N ALA A 96 7.75 -9.25 3.57
CA ALA A 96 7.54 -9.88 2.26
C ALA A 96 8.82 -9.86 1.40
N LEU A 97 9.51 -8.72 1.34
CA LEU A 97 10.79 -8.55 0.64
C LEU A 97 11.88 -9.42 1.27
N PHE A 98 11.98 -9.43 2.60
CA PHE A 98 12.94 -10.29 3.29
C PHE A 98 12.66 -11.79 3.08
N ALA A 99 11.39 -12.20 3.15
CA ALA A 99 10.98 -13.58 2.84
C ALA A 99 11.34 -13.97 1.39
N SER A 100 11.26 -13.03 0.45
CA SER A 100 11.63 -13.25 -0.95
C SER A 100 13.13 -13.55 -1.09
N LEU A 101 13.99 -12.82 -0.38
CA LEU A 101 15.44 -13.10 -0.33
C LEU A 101 15.74 -14.51 0.19
N GLN A 102 14.92 -14.99 1.13
CA GLN A 102 15.03 -16.32 1.71
C GLN A 102 14.38 -17.44 0.86
N GLN A 103 13.95 -17.15 -0.38
CA GLN A 103 13.23 -18.09 -1.24
C GLN A 103 11.88 -18.56 -0.66
N ARG A 104 11.30 -17.83 0.29
CA ARG A 104 10.02 -18.16 0.95
C ARG A 104 8.84 -17.52 0.21
N LEU A 105 8.69 -17.83 -1.07
CA LEU A 105 7.73 -17.15 -1.96
C LEU A 105 6.28 -17.33 -1.55
N THR A 106 5.91 -18.48 -0.94
CA THR A 106 4.59 -18.66 -0.33
C THR A 106 4.32 -17.58 0.72
N VAL A 107 5.27 -17.33 1.63
CA VAL A 107 5.14 -16.29 2.65
C VAL A 107 5.12 -14.91 2.00
N THR A 108 5.99 -14.64 1.03
CA THR A 108 6.01 -13.38 0.28
C THR A 108 4.64 -13.04 -0.33
N PHE A 109 4.06 -13.94 -1.14
CA PHE A 109 2.77 -13.66 -1.80
C PHE A 109 1.59 -13.61 -0.82
N SER A 110 1.64 -14.36 0.29
CA SER A 110 0.65 -14.24 1.36
C SER A 110 0.69 -12.84 2.00
N LEU A 111 1.88 -12.30 2.25
CA LEU A 111 2.05 -10.99 2.89
C LEU A 111 1.69 -9.83 1.96
N LEU A 112 2.08 -9.90 0.67
CA LEU A 112 1.80 -8.83 -0.31
C LEU A 112 0.31 -8.57 -0.52
N ARG A 113 -0.55 -9.53 -0.18
CA ARG A 113 -2.00 -9.36 -0.27
C ARG A 113 -2.48 -8.16 0.54
N LYS A 114 -1.99 -7.98 1.77
CA LYS A 114 -2.53 -6.96 2.67
C LYS A 114 -2.23 -5.52 2.20
N PRO A 115 -0.98 -5.16 1.85
CA PRO A 115 -0.65 -3.87 1.25
C PRO A 115 -1.51 -3.49 0.03
N PHE A 116 -1.63 -4.40 -0.94
CA PHE A 116 -2.15 -4.04 -2.26
C PHE A 116 -3.62 -4.38 -2.49
N VAL A 117 -4.12 -5.48 -1.91
CA VAL A 117 -5.52 -5.89 -2.08
C VAL A 117 -6.44 -5.21 -1.07
N TYR A 118 -5.92 -4.89 0.13
CA TYR A 118 -6.72 -4.32 1.22
C TYR A 118 -6.34 -2.88 1.53
N ASN A 119 -5.11 -2.64 1.99
CA ASN A 119 -4.70 -1.33 2.49
C ASN A 119 -4.75 -0.25 1.41
N LEU A 120 -4.36 -0.57 0.18
CA LEU A 120 -4.49 0.34 -0.97
C LEU A 120 -5.95 0.79 -1.18
N LEU A 121 -6.94 -0.11 -1.10
CA LEU A 121 -8.35 0.26 -1.26
C LEU A 121 -8.81 1.17 -0.13
N VAL A 122 -8.38 0.92 1.11
CA VAL A 122 -8.66 1.81 2.25
C VAL A 122 -8.10 3.20 1.99
N ILE A 123 -6.83 3.30 1.57
CA ILE A 123 -6.17 4.58 1.26
C ILE A 123 -6.91 5.33 0.15
N LEU A 124 -7.22 4.65 -0.96
CA LEU A 124 -7.90 5.26 -2.10
C LEU A 124 -9.31 5.72 -1.73
N ARG A 125 -10.09 4.90 -1.02
CA ARG A 125 -11.45 5.26 -0.63
C ARG A 125 -11.46 6.44 0.35
N LEU A 126 -10.57 6.42 1.34
CA LEU A 126 -10.46 7.50 2.32
C LEU A 126 -10.25 8.86 1.65
N TYR A 127 -9.50 8.90 0.54
CA TYR A 127 -9.18 10.14 -0.14
C TYR A 127 -10.11 10.49 -1.31
N LEU A 128 -10.64 9.48 -2.02
CA LEU A 128 -11.37 9.68 -3.28
C LEU A 128 -12.89 9.53 -3.14
N THR A 129 -13.40 9.05 -2.00
CA THR A 129 -14.84 8.94 -1.77
C THR A 129 -15.29 9.79 -0.59
N SER A 130 -16.37 10.54 -0.78
CA SER A 130 -16.93 11.45 0.23
C SER A 130 -17.70 10.72 1.34
N ASP A 131 -18.10 9.47 1.10
CA ASP A 131 -18.87 8.66 2.05
C ASP A 131 -17.99 7.94 3.08
N PHE A 132 -16.68 7.82 2.86
CA PHE A 132 -15.83 6.92 3.64
C PHE A 132 -15.86 7.25 5.15
N LEU A 133 -15.60 8.50 5.51
CA LEU A 133 -15.56 8.91 6.92
C LEU A 133 -16.93 8.85 7.58
N ASP A 134 -17.99 9.26 6.87
CA ASP A 134 -19.35 9.21 7.41
C ASP A 134 -19.74 7.78 7.79
N ARG A 135 -19.49 6.82 6.88
CA ARG A 135 -19.79 5.41 7.11
C ARG A 135 -18.87 4.79 8.15
N PHE A 136 -17.57 5.11 8.12
CA PHE A 136 -16.60 4.64 9.10
C PHE A 136 -16.99 5.02 10.54
N ASN A 137 -17.58 6.21 10.74
CA ASN A 137 -17.97 6.69 12.05
C ASN A 137 -19.36 6.22 12.51
N LYS A 138 -20.23 5.76 11.60
CA LYS A 138 -21.67 5.52 11.88
C LYS A 138 -22.16 4.09 11.63
N GLU A 139 -21.47 3.31 10.81
CA GLU A 139 -21.89 1.96 10.42
C GLU A 139 -21.02 0.89 11.09
N ASP A 140 -21.59 0.14 12.04
CA ASP A 140 -20.91 -0.95 12.75
C ASP A 140 -20.38 -2.07 11.82
N SER A 141 -21.01 -2.25 10.66
CA SER A 141 -20.69 -3.29 9.68
C SER A 141 -20.03 -2.74 8.41
N PHE A 142 -19.41 -1.57 8.48
CA PHE A 142 -18.75 -0.96 7.33
C PHE A 142 -17.56 -1.79 6.85
N ASP A 143 -17.69 -2.43 5.69
CA ASP A 143 -16.57 -3.06 5.02
C ASP A 143 -15.74 -1.99 4.28
N THR A 144 -14.57 -1.68 4.83
CA THR A 144 -13.63 -0.70 4.28
C THR A 144 -13.02 -1.14 2.95
N THR A 145 -13.13 -2.42 2.57
CA THR A 145 -12.55 -3.00 1.35
C THR A 145 -13.59 -3.63 0.41
N GLY A 146 -14.83 -3.80 0.88
CA GLY A 146 -15.93 -4.44 0.16
C GLY A 146 -16.46 -3.58 -0.98
N LEU A 147 -15.79 -3.65 -2.12
CA LEU A 147 -16.14 -2.95 -3.35
C LEU A 147 -16.48 -3.93 -4.47
N SER A 148 -17.40 -3.54 -5.35
CA SER A 148 -17.59 -4.24 -6.62
C SER A 148 -16.40 -4.01 -7.54
N GLN A 149 -16.29 -4.84 -8.58
CA GLN A 149 -15.25 -4.69 -9.60
C GLN A 149 -15.32 -3.32 -10.28
N GLU A 150 -16.52 -2.86 -10.60
CA GLU A 150 -16.77 -1.56 -11.24
C GLU A 150 -16.25 -0.43 -10.35
N ASN A 151 -16.58 -0.45 -9.05
CA ASN A 151 -16.15 0.58 -8.11
C ASN A 151 -14.62 0.60 -7.91
N ILE A 152 -13.95 -0.58 -7.94
CA ILE A 152 -12.49 -0.63 -7.90
C ILE A 152 -11.91 0.03 -9.15
N ILE A 153 -12.45 -0.26 -10.34
CA ILE A 153 -11.99 0.34 -11.60
C ILE A 153 -12.20 1.86 -11.59
N GLU A 154 -13.35 2.33 -11.10
CA GLU A 154 -13.64 3.77 -10.96
C GLU A 154 -12.63 4.47 -10.04
N LEU A 155 -12.33 3.87 -8.88
CA LEU A 155 -11.30 4.40 -7.96
C LEU A 155 -9.92 4.47 -8.60
N LEU A 156 -9.52 3.41 -9.32
CA LEU A 156 -8.23 3.38 -10.00
C LEU A 156 -8.16 4.43 -11.11
N ASN A 157 -9.22 4.62 -11.90
CA ASN A 157 -9.30 5.67 -12.92
C ASN A 157 -9.21 7.07 -12.30
N ALA A 158 -9.92 7.31 -11.18
CA ALA A 158 -9.83 8.58 -10.45
C ALA A 158 -8.38 8.82 -9.99
N SER A 159 -7.73 7.79 -9.43
CA SER A 159 -6.34 7.86 -8.97
C SER A 159 -5.34 8.11 -10.11
N GLU A 160 -5.53 7.52 -11.29
CA GLU A 160 -4.65 7.70 -12.46
C GLU A 160 -4.55 9.18 -12.87
N SER A 161 -5.68 9.90 -12.81
CA SER A 161 -5.72 11.31 -13.20
C SER A 161 -4.81 12.20 -12.35
N LEU A 162 -4.53 11.78 -11.11
CA LEU A 162 -3.76 12.51 -10.11
C LEU A 162 -2.25 12.20 -10.20
N LEU A 163 -1.86 11.05 -10.77
CA LEU A 163 -0.48 10.58 -10.80
C LEU A 163 0.46 11.53 -11.54
N PHE A 164 1.69 11.64 -11.05
CA PHE A 164 2.76 12.35 -11.75
C PHE A 164 3.25 11.52 -12.94
N THR A 165 3.48 10.22 -12.74
CA THR A 165 3.93 9.30 -13.79
C THR A 165 2.77 8.89 -14.69
N LYS A 166 2.65 9.54 -15.86
CA LYS A 166 1.55 9.33 -16.81
C LYS A 166 1.55 7.96 -17.51
N SER A 167 2.64 7.21 -17.41
CA SER A 167 2.73 5.84 -17.94
C SER A 167 2.07 4.80 -17.04
N ILE A 168 1.75 5.11 -15.78
CA ILE A 168 1.00 4.22 -14.91
C ILE A 168 -0.48 4.32 -15.29
N LYS A 169 -1.09 3.21 -15.73
CA LYS A 169 -2.50 3.15 -16.09
C LYS A 169 -3.32 2.41 -15.05
N ALA A 170 -4.54 2.87 -14.83
CA ALA A 170 -5.51 2.24 -13.95
C ALA A 170 -5.76 0.78 -14.35
N LEU A 171 -5.81 0.51 -15.66
CA LEU A 171 -5.96 -0.85 -16.19
C LEU A 171 -4.78 -1.75 -15.81
N ASP A 172 -3.54 -1.25 -15.88
CA ASP A 172 -2.36 -2.03 -15.50
C ASP A 172 -2.37 -2.36 -14.00
N VAL A 173 -2.71 -1.39 -13.15
CA VAL A 173 -2.85 -1.60 -11.70
C VAL A 173 -3.95 -2.61 -11.40
N TYR A 174 -5.10 -2.48 -12.07
CA TYR A 174 -6.22 -3.40 -11.94
C TYR A 174 -5.83 -4.83 -12.35
N ASP A 175 -5.18 -4.99 -13.49
CA ASP A 175 -4.74 -6.28 -14.02
C ASP A 175 -3.69 -6.94 -13.13
N PHE A 176 -2.76 -6.15 -12.60
CA PHE A 176 -1.70 -6.66 -11.73
C PHE A 176 -2.21 -7.07 -10.35
N ILE A 177 -3.19 -6.36 -9.79
CA ILE A 177 -3.66 -6.62 -8.42
C ILE A 177 -4.94 -7.47 -8.43
N PHE A 178 -5.99 -6.99 -9.08
CA PHE A 178 -7.37 -7.39 -8.80
C PHE A 178 -7.98 -8.33 -9.83
N ASN A 179 -7.54 -8.27 -11.10
CA ASN A 179 -8.22 -8.96 -12.18
C ASN A 179 -8.24 -10.49 -11.98
N PRO A 180 -9.40 -11.13 -11.70
CA PRO A 180 -9.46 -12.56 -11.45
C PRO A 180 -9.32 -13.37 -12.75
N ALA A 181 -9.49 -12.75 -13.92
CA ALA A 181 -9.31 -13.41 -15.21
C ALA A 181 -7.83 -13.74 -15.49
N LEU A 182 -6.90 -12.94 -14.97
CA LEU A 182 -5.47 -13.14 -15.14
C LEU A 182 -4.95 -14.09 -14.07
N SER A 183 -4.48 -15.26 -14.49
CA SER A 183 -4.01 -16.32 -13.57
C SER A 183 -2.89 -15.87 -12.62
N ASP A 184 -2.16 -14.85 -13.02
CA ASP A 184 -1.03 -14.30 -12.31
C ASP A 184 -1.36 -13.00 -11.56
N SER A 185 -2.59 -12.45 -11.58
CA SER A 185 -2.91 -11.29 -10.74
C SER A 185 -2.60 -11.53 -9.26
N LEU A 186 -2.30 -10.48 -8.51
CA LEU A 186 -1.89 -10.62 -7.10
C LEU A 186 -2.98 -11.29 -6.25
N VAL A 187 -4.25 -11.03 -6.51
CA VAL A 187 -5.37 -11.76 -5.88
C VAL A 187 -5.25 -13.26 -6.13
N ASN A 188 -4.97 -13.69 -7.37
CA ASN A 188 -4.83 -15.10 -7.71
C ASN A 188 -3.54 -15.72 -7.15
N MET A 189 -2.41 -15.01 -7.22
CA MET A 189 -1.13 -15.47 -6.67
C MET A 189 -1.18 -15.60 -5.15
N SER A 190 -1.74 -14.61 -4.45
CA SER A 190 -1.92 -14.67 -3.00
C SER A 190 -2.94 -15.73 -2.58
N ASN A 191 -3.99 -16.00 -3.38
CA ASN A 191 -4.90 -17.11 -3.12
C ASN A 191 -4.17 -18.47 -3.19
N LYS A 192 -3.29 -18.67 -4.19
CA LYS A 192 -2.46 -19.88 -4.27
C LYS A 192 -1.46 -20.00 -3.12
N ALA A 193 -0.96 -18.87 -2.61
CA ALA A 193 -0.08 -18.85 -1.46
C ALA A 193 -0.81 -19.18 -0.14
N LEU A 194 -2.03 -18.67 0.04
CA LEU A 194 -2.80 -18.81 1.28
C LEU A 194 -3.60 -20.11 1.37
N HIS A 195 -4.06 -20.65 0.25
CA HIS A 195 -4.95 -21.81 0.23
C HIS A 195 -4.23 -23.05 -0.30
N PRO A 196 -4.31 -24.19 0.41
CA PRO A 196 -3.78 -25.47 -0.09
C PRO A 196 -4.37 -25.88 -1.44
N SER A 197 -5.63 -25.53 -1.68
CA SER A 197 -6.32 -25.74 -2.95
C SER A 197 -7.23 -24.56 -3.30
N THR A 198 -7.24 -24.19 -4.57
CA THR A 198 -8.09 -23.14 -5.17
C THR A 198 -9.03 -23.81 -6.18
N THR A 199 -10.33 -23.68 -5.97
CA THR A 199 -11.36 -24.35 -6.81
C THR A 199 -12.39 -23.39 -7.40
N ARG A 200 -12.54 -22.20 -6.81
CA ARG A 200 -13.61 -21.24 -7.14
C ARG A 200 -13.34 -20.48 -8.45
N ASN A 201 -12.09 -20.18 -8.77
CA ASN A 201 -11.72 -19.50 -10.00
C ASN A 201 -10.97 -20.46 -10.92
N LYS A 202 -11.46 -20.61 -12.17
CA LYS A 202 -10.86 -21.52 -13.15
C LYS A 202 -9.42 -21.11 -13.51
N ASN A 203 -9.13 -19.81 -13.53
CA ASN A 203 -7.82 -19.28 -13.95
C ASN A 203 -6.73 -19.46 -12.88
N ASN A 204 -7.10 -19.74 -11.63
CA ASN A 204 -6.15 -20.02 -10.56
C ASN A 204 -6.34 -21.42 -9.97
N LYS A 205 -7.11 -22.30 -10.63
CA LYS A 205 -7.50 -23.61 -10.11
C LYS A 205 -6.26 -24.48 -9.87
N THR A 206 -6.20 -25.14 -8.72
CA THR A 206 -5.14 -26.10 -8.41
C THR A 206 -5.22 -27.29 -9.36
N GLU A 207 -4.05 -27.68 -9.88
CA GLU A 207 -3.91 -28.83 -10.78
C GLU A 207 -4.12 -30.17 -10.05
N ILE A 208 -4.33 -31.24 -10.82
CA ILE A 208 -4.44 -32.60 -10.28
C ILE A 208 -3.13 -32.96 -9.57
N GLN A 209 -3.24 -33.56 -8.37
CA GLN A 209 -2.09 -33.96 -7.55
C GLN A 209 -1.16 -32.81 -7.13
N ASN A 210 -1.68 -31.57 -7.05
CA ASN A 210 -0.93 -30.39 -6.62
C ASN A 210 -1.52 -29.79 -5.34
N ILE A 211 -0.68 -29.18 -4.49
CA ILE A 211 -1.07 -28.38 -3.32
C ILE A 211 -0.47 -26.98 -3.47
N ASN A 212 -0.94 -26.24 -4.48
CA ASN A 212 -0.50 -24.89 -4.85
C ASN A 212 1.00 -24.62 -4.57
N PHE A 213 1.33 -23.54 -3.85
CA PHE A 213 2.72 -23.14 -3.63
C PHE A 213 3.47 -24.04 -2.64
N VAL A 214 2.78 -24.94 -1.92
CA VAL A 214 3.44 -25.94 -1.07
C VAL A 214 4.30 -26.87 -1.94
N PHE A 215 3.87 -27.15 -3.17
CA PHE A 215 4.59 -28.00 -4.12
C PHE A 215 5.34 -27.19 -5.19
N SER A 216 5.62 -25.90 -4.96
CA SER A 216 6.45 -25.10 -5.85
C SER A 216 7.80 -25.78 -6.13
N THR A 217 8.11 -26.01 -7.41
CA THR A 217 9.41 -26.52 -7.84
C THR A 217 10.41 -25.36 -7.98
N LYS A 218 11.67 -25.67 -8.29
CA LYS A 218 12.68 -24.63 -8.61
C LYS A 218 12.21 -23.73 -9.78
N ASP A 219 11.63 -24.31 -10.82
CA ASP A 219 11.10 -23.56 -11.96
C ASP A 219 9.89 -22.72 -11.57
N SER A 220 9.01 -23.24 -10.70
CA SER A 220 7.90 -22.44 -10.13
C SER A 220 8.41 -21.25 -9.34
N ILE A 221 9.48 -21.43 -8.55
CA ILE A 221 10.09 -20.36 -7.75
C ILE A 221 10.71 -19.29 -8.65
N MET A 222 11.39 -19.67 -9.72
CA MET A 222 11.95 -18.71 -10.68
C MET A 222 10.85 -17.89 -11.36
N THR A 223 9.78 -18.54 -11.83
CA THR A 223 8.63 -17.83 -12.43
C THR A 223 7.90 -16.95 -11.41
N GLN A 224 7.85 -17.35 -10.15
CA GLN A 224 7.33 -16.55 -9.04
C GLN A 224 8.17 -15.29 -8.76
N TRP A 225 9.50 -15.39 -8.73
CA TRP A 225 10.36 -14.21 -8.61
C TRP A 225 10.27 -13.31 -9.83
N ASP A 226 10.27 -13.89 -11.03
CA ASP A 226 10.14 -13.14 -12.28
C ASP A 226 8.81 -12.37 -12.31
N TYR A 227 7.72 -13.01 -11.91
CA TYR A 227 6.45 -12.33 -11.69
C TYR A 227 6.59 -11.16 -10.69
N LEU A 228 7.14 -11.45 -9.51
CA LEU A 228 7.23 -10.52 -8.40
C LEU A 228 7.98 -9.25 -8.80
N TYR A 229 9.19 -9.40 -9.37
CA TYR A 229 10.07 -8.28 -9.64
C TYR A 229 9.78 -7.56 -10.96
N ARG A 230 8.97 -8.14 -11.85
CA ARG A 230 8.39 -7.39 -12.98
C ARG A 230 7.29 -6.43 -12.56
N ARG A 231 6.54 -6.73 -11.48
CA ARG A 231 5.35 -5.95 -11.10
C ARG A 231 5.52 -5.14 -9.81
N LEU A 232 6.22 -5.67 -8.81
CA LEU A 232 6.31 -5.03 -7.49
C LEU A 232 6.96 -3.62 -7.54
N PRO A 233 8.04 -3.36 -8.32
CA PRO A 233 8.57 -2.00 -8.43
C PRO A 233 7.53 -1.01 -8.98
N PHE A 234 6.73 -1.43 -9.97
CA PHE A 234 5.65 -0.62 -10.54
C PHE A 234 4.56 -0.34 -9.50
N LEU A 235 4.12 -1.38 -8.77
CA LEU A 235 3.08 -1.23 -7.73
C LEU A 235 3.55 -0.35 -6.56
N LEU A 236 4.82 -0.44 -6.17
CA LEU A 236 5.39 0.41 -5.13
C LEU A 236 5.59 1.86 -5.59
N LEU A 237 5.89 2.08 -6.87
CA LEU A 237 5.94 3.42 -7.44
C LEU A 237 4.54 4.05 -7.45
N TYR A 238 3.53 3.30 -7.89
CA TYR A 238 2.13 3.73 -7.84
C TYR A 238 1.71 4.06 -6.40
N LEU A 239 1.99 3.19 -5.43
CA LEU A 239 1.68 3.44 -4.02
C LEU A 239 2.42 4.68 -3.49
N ASN A 240 3.69 4.89 -3.85
CA ASN A 240 4.43 6.10 -3.51
C ASN A 240 3.71 7.35 -3.99
N GLU A 241 3.39 7.42 -5.29
CA GLU A 241 2.79 8.63 -5.86
C GLU A 241 1.42 8.94 -5.25
N ILE A 242 0.60 7.91 -5.02
CA ILE A 242 -0.70 8.07 -4.33
C ILE A 242 -0.49 8.62 -2.92
N LEU A 243 0.43 8.03 -2.15
CA LEU A 243 0.70 8.50 -0.79
C LEU A 243 1.30 9.91 -0.79
N GLU A 244 2.17 10.25 -1.73
CA GLU A 244 2.69 11.62 -1.87
C GLU A 244 1.56 12.61 -2.11
N LEU A 245 0.65 12.34 -3.05
CA LEU A 245 -0.49 13.21 -3.33
C LEU A 245 -1.34 13.42 -2.09
N ILE A 246 -1.70 12.33 -1.41
CA ILE A 246 -2.55 12.36 -0.21
C ILE A 246 -1.86 13.11 0.93
N MET A 247 -0.59 12.81 1.21
CA MET A 247 0.15 13.41 2.32
C MET A 247 0.40 14.89 2.12
N PHE A 248 0.78 15.31 0.92
CA PHE A 248 1.04 16.71 0.65
C PHE A 248 -0.23 17.54 0.65
N ASP A 249 -1.34 16.99 0.17
CA ASP A 249 -2.62 17.67 0.25
C ASP A 249 -3.18 17.70 1.69
N HIS A 250 -3.17 16.58 2.40
CA HIS A 250 -3.74 16.47 3.75
C HIS A 250 -2.98 17.32 4.78
N LEU A 251 -1.64 17.24 4.76
CA LEU A 251 -0.78 17.96 5.71
C LEU A 251 -0.38 19.36 5.22
N LYS A 252 -0.84 19.78 4.03
CA LYS A 252 -0.53 21.08 3.40
C LYS A 252 0.97 21.36 3.35
N LEU A 253 1.75 20.36 2.97
CA LEU A 253 3.21 20.43 2.90
C LEU A 253 3.69 21.27 1.72
N ASP A 254 4.90 21.81 1.85
CA ASP A 254 5.49 22.68 0.84
C ASP A 254 5.99 21.91 -0.40
N SER A 255 6.00 22.58 -1.56
CA SER A 255 6.41 21.99 -2.82
C SER A 255 7.92 21.68 -2.91
N LYS A 256 8.75 22.27 -2.05
CA LYS A 256 10.19 21.99 -2.03
C LYS A 256 10.43 20.60 -1.47
N THR A 257 9.78 20.22 -0.37
CA THR A 257 9.84 18.86 0.19
C THR A 257 9.42 17.82 -0.87
N TYR A 258 8.38 18.10 -1.65
CA TYR A 258 7.94 17.21 -2.74
C TYR A 258 9.03 17.04 -3.82
N THR A 259 9.62 18.17 -4.24
CA THR A 259 10.67 18.20 -5.27
C THR A 259 11.93 17.46 -4.81
N GLU A 260 12.29 17.56 -3.53
CA GLU A 260 13.43 16.85 -2.95
C GLU A 260 13.25 15.33 -3.01
N ARG A 261 12.06 14.83 -2.66
CA ARG A 261 11.72 13.40 -2.74
C ARG A 261 11.74 12.86 -4.17
N LEU A 262 11.22 13.63 -5.13
CA LEU A 262 11.29 13.28 -6.55
C LEU A 262 12.74 13.28 -7.06
N THR A 263 13.55 14.25 -6.63
CA THR A 263 14.96 14.34 -6.99
C THR A 263 15.75 13.15 -6.44
N GLU A 264 15.52 12.78 -5.18
CA GLU A 264 16.12 11.60 -4.57
C GLU A 264 15.77 10.32 -5.34
N ARG A 265 14.48 10.15 -5.67
CA ARG A 265 13.98 9.02 -6.46
C ARG A 265 14.64 8.95 -7.84
N ALA A 266 14.70 10.07 -8.55
CA ALA A 266 15.34 10.14 -9.86
C ALA A 266 16.83 9.77 -9.77
N ASN A 267 17.56 10.34 -8.81
CA ASN A 267 18.97 10.04 -8.59
C ASN A 267 19.21 8.56 -8.29
N PHE A 268 18.40 7.97 -7.41
CA PHE A 268 18.48 6.54 -7.09
C PHE A 268 18.28 5.68 -8.34
N PHE A 269 17.23 5.93 -9.14
CA PHE A 269 16.98 5.13 -10.34
C PHE A 269 18.03 5.33 -11.42
N THR A 270 18.61 6.51 -11.58
CA THR A 270 19.73 6.73 -12.50
C THR A 270 20.96 5.92 -12.06
N GLN A 271 21.29 5.92 -10.77
CA GLN A 271 22.44 5.17 -10.24
C GLN A 271 22.22 3.65 -10.30
N ASN A 272 21.04 3.19 -9.87
CA ASN A 272 20.66 1.78 -9.91
C ASN A 272 20.53 1.26 -11.36
N ASN A 273 20.28 2.15 -12.33
CA ASN A 273 20.29 1.79 -13.75
C ASN A 273 21.67 1.70 -14.40
N ALA A 274 22.65 2.42 -13.84
CA ALA A 274 24.03 2.44 -14.35
C ALA A 274 24.90 1.28 -13.81
N CYS A 275 24.46 0.62 -12.74
CA CYS A 275 25.10 -0.57 -12.15
C CYS A 275 24.42 -1.86 -12.64
#